data_AF-A0A386PL91-F1
#
_entry.id   AF-A0A386PL91-F1
#
_cell.length_a   1.000
_cell.length_b   1.000
_cell.length_c   1.000
_cell.angle_alpha   90.00
_cell.angle_beta   90.00
_cell.angle_gamma   90.00
#
_symmetry.space_group_name_H-M   'P 1'
#
loop_
_entity.id
_entity.type
_entity.pdbx_description
1 polymer ?
#
loop_
_entity_poly.entity_id
_entity_poly.type
_entity_poly.pdbx_seq_one_letter_code
_entity_poly.pdbx_strand_id
1 'polypeptide(L)'
;MSVNQILKKYLQYLILELKKLKAILEFENETVNKGIIDILNFTNPRKDLILNSINNYYITINSWLEIQDQTKTEVEVLIENINSLKEEICIMYQNSCKTMKELYEEKSTIPKVRFSKYLFKYNNPILVDVKI
;
A
#
# COMPACT_ATOMS: atom_id res chain seq x y z
N MET A 1 4.55 -18.27 -12.60
CA MET A 1 5.73 -18.09 -11.71
C MET A 1 5.49 -16.83 -10.91
N SER A 2 5.54 -16.87 -9.57
CA SER A 2 5.34 -15.65 -8.77
C SER A 2 6.56 -14.73 -8.83
N VAL A 3 6.38 -13.43 -8.60
CA VAL A 3 7.46 -12.42 -8.58
C VAL A 3 8.60 -12.85 -7.65
N ASN A 4 8.25 -13.39 -6.48
CA ASN A 4 9.22 -13.95 -5.51
C ASN A 4 10.01 -15.15 -6.06
N GLN A 5 9.39 -16.01 -6.88
CA GLN A 5 10.11 -17.13 -7.52
C GLN A 5 11.10 -16.64 -8.57
N ILE A 6 10.76 -15.57 -9.30
CA ILE A 6 11.65 -14.97 -10.29
C ILE A 6 12.84 -14.31 -9.59
N LEU A 7 12.59 -13.46 -8.58
CA LEU A 7 13.66 -12.81 -7.81
C LEU A 7 14.61 -13.84 -7.17
N LYS A 8 14.06 -14.90 -6.58
CA LYS A 8 14.85 -16.02 -6.02
C LYS A 8 15.75 -16.68 -7.06
N LYS A 9 15.24 -16.86 -8.29
CA LYS A 9 16.00 -17.44 -9.40
C LYS A 9 17.13 -16.51 -9.86
N TYR A 10 16.87 -15.22 -9.97
CA TYR A 10 17.91 -14.22 -10.29
C TYR A 10 18.99 -14.14 -9.21
N LEU A 11 18.63 -14.18 -7.93
CA LEU A 11 19.59 -14.25 -6.83
C LEU A 11 20.45 -15.53 -6.90
N GLN A 12 19.84 -16.68 -7.22
CA GLN A 12 20.59 -17.92 -7.43
C GLN A 12 21.57 -17.82 -8.59
N TYR A 13 21.20 -17.16 -9.70
CA TYR A 13 22.09 -16.91 -10.82
C TYR A 13 23.24 -15.98 -10.47
N LEU A 14 22.98 -14.89 -9.74
CA LEU A 14 24.01 -14.01 -9.24
C LEU A 14 25.02 -14.76 -8.34
N ILE A 15 24.54 -15.58 -7.41
CA ILE A 15 25.39 -16.41 -6.54
C ILE A 15 26.25 -17.38 -7.37
N LEU A 16 25.68 -17.97 -8.42
CA LEU A 16 26.41 -18.88 -9.29
C LEU A 16 27.55 -18.19 -10.04
N GLU A 17 27.30 -17.00 -10.61
CA GLU A 17 28.33 -16.22 -11.31
C GLU A 17 29.43 -15.76 -10.35
N LEU A 18 29.09 -15.33 -9.14
CA LEU A 18 30.07 -14.99 -8.10
C LEU A 18 30.96 -16.18 -7.72
N LYS A 19 30.39 -17.39 -7.60
CA LYS A 19 31.15 -18.62 -7.35
C LYS A 19 32.10 -18.96 -8.50
N LYS A 20 31.65 -18.79 -9.75
CA LYS A 20 32.50 -19.01 -10.93
C LYS A 20 33.67 -18.03 -10.94
N LEU A 21 33.43 -16.75 -10.69
CA LEU A 21 34.49 -15.74 -10.62
C LEU A 21 35.52 -16.10 -9.54
N LYS A 22 35.05 -16.44 -8.34
CA LYS A 22 35.90 -16.85 -7.23
C LYS A 22 36.81 -18.03 -7.61
N ALA A 23 36.24 -19.08 -8.22
CA ALA A 23 37.01 -20.25 -8.63
C ALA A 23 38.09 -19.92 -9.67
N ILE A 24 37.80 -19.01 -10.62
CA ILE A 24 38.81 -18.55 -11.58
C ILE A 24 39.93 -17.80 -10.86
N LEU A 25 39.60 -16.90 -9.94
CA LEU A 25 40.60 -16.12 -9.20
C LEU A 25 41.47 -17.02 -8.30
N GLU A 26 40.89 -18.02 -7.65
CA GLU A 26 41.62 -19.02 -6.86
C GLU A 26 42.60 -19.81 -7.75
N PHE A 27 42.12 -20.26 -8.90
CA PHE A 27 42.95 -20.97 -9.88
C PHE A 27 44.08 -20.08 -10.46
N GLU A 28 43.79 -18.82 -10.80
CA GLU A 28 44.79 -17.86 -11.23
C GLU A 28 45.86 -17.66 -10.16
N ASN A 29 45.45 -17.46 -8.91
CA ASN A 29 46.36 -17.26 -7.78
C ASN A 29 47.30 -18.48 -7.60
N GLU A 30 46.76 -19.70 -7.61
CA GLU A 30 47.57 -20.91 -7.52
C GLU A 30 48.57 -21.05 -8.68
N THR A 31 48.17 -20.65 -9.88
CA THR A 31 48.97 -20.83 -11.11
C THR A 31 50.04 -19.76 -11.24
N VAL A 32 49.71 -18.51 -10.90
CA VAL A 32 50.66 -17.38 -10.83
C VAL A 32 51.70 -17.62 -9.74
N ASN A 33 51.32 -18.16 -8.58
CA ASN A 33 52.27 -18.54 -7.52
C ASN A 33 53.26 -19.64 -7.95
N LYS A 34 52.94 -20.40 -9.01
CA LYS A 34 53.84 -21.37 -9.64
C LYS A 34 54.69 -20.77 -10.78
N GLY A 35 54.61 -19.45 -10.99
CA GLY A 35 55.35 -18.71 -12.02
C GLY A 35 54.73 -18.74 -13.41
N ILE A 36 53.52 -19.28 -13.57
CA ILE A 36 52.84 -19.38 -14.87
C ILE A 36 51.89 -18.18 -15.03
N ILE A 37 52.42 -17.08 -15.57
CA ILE A 37 51.69 -15.81 -15.68
C ILE A 37 50.77 -15.77 -16.90
N ASP A 38 51.11 -16.50 -17.97
CA ASP A 38 50.35 -16.52 -19.23
C ASP A 38 48.92 -17.03 -19.08
N ILE A 39 48.60 -17.68 -17.95
CA ILE A 39 47.25 -18.14 -17.62
C ILE A 39 46.24 -16.98 -17.64
N LEU A 40 46.67 -15.77 -17.28
CA LEU A 40 45.83 -14.57 -17.24
C LEU A 40 45.27 -14.23 -18.63
N ASN A 41 46.00 -14.51 -19.71
CA ASN A 41 45.52 -14.27 -21.08
C ASN A 41 44.32 -15.16 -21.44
N PHE A 42 44.23 -16.35 -20.84
CA PHE A 42 43.12 -17.27 -21.07
C PHE A 42 41.92 -16.99 -20.18
N THR A 43 42.16 -16.52 -18.95
CA THR A 43 41.11 -16.34 -17.94
C THR A 43 40.50 -14.93 -17.98
N ASN A 44 41.24 -13.89 -18.38
CA ASN A 44 40.74 -12.51 -18.46
C ASN A 44 39.46 -12.36 -19.31
N PRO A 45 39.37 -12.87 -20.55
CA PRO A 45 38.14 -12.76 -21.34
C PRO A 45 36.94 -13.41 -20.65
N ARG A 46 37.17 -14.50 -19.91
CA ARG A 46 36.12 -15.21 -19.18
C ARG A 46 35.68 -14.44 -17.93
N LYS A 47 36.62 -13.80 -17.23
CA LYS A 47 36.31 -12.90 -16.09
C LYS A 47 35.46 -11.72 -16.54
N ASP A 48 35.78 -11.10 -17.69
CA ASP A 48 35.01 -9.96 -18.21
C ASP A 48 33.54 -10.33 -18.48
N LEU A 49 33.30 -11.50 -19.08
CA LEU A 49 31.94 -12.01 -19.32
C LEU A 49 31.17 -12.29 -18.01
N ILE A 50 31.86 -12.87 -17.02
CA ILE A 50 31.26 -13.16 -15.71
C ILE A 50 30.96 -11.86 -14.96
N LEU A 51 31.87 -10.89 -14.98
CA LEU A 51 31.68 -9.57 -14.38
C LEU A 51 30.50 -8.82 -14.99
N ASN A 52 30.38 -8.84 -16.32
CA ASN A 52 29.23 -8.24 -16.99
C ASN A 52 27.91 -8.93 -16.58
N SER A 53 27.93 -10.27 -16.48
CA SER A 53 26.76 -11.04 -16.03
C SER A 53 26.38 -10.71 -14.58
N ILE A 54 27.36 -10.61 -13.68
CA ILE A 54 27.17 -10.19 -12.28
C ILE A 54 26.53 -8.81 -12.23
N ASN A 55 27.06 -7.86 -12.99
CA ASN A 55 26.55 -6.49 -13.02
C ASN A 55 25.09 -6.43 -13.50
N ASN A 56 24.77 -7.16 -14.57
CA ASN A 56 23.41 -7.22 -15.09
C ASN A 56 22.42 -7.83 -14.08
N TYR A 57 22.80 -8.93 -13.41
CA TYR A 57 21.95 -9.52 -12.37
C TYR A 57 21.78 -8.58 -11.18
N TYR A 58 22.86 -7.91 -10.74
CA TYR A 58 22.82 -6.96 -9.64
C TYR A 58 21.88 -5.77 -9.92
N ILE A 59 22.03 -5.13 -11.09
CA ILE A 59 21.17 -4.01 -11.50
C ILE A 59 19.70 -4.45 -11.57
N THR A 60 19.43 -5.62 -12.14
CA THR A 60 18.07 -6.15 -12.29
C THR A 60 17.42 -6.44 -10.94
N ILE A 61 18.18 -7.03 -10.00
CA ILE A 61 17.69 -7.32 -8.65
C ILE A 61 17.38 -6.02 -7.91
N ASN A 62 18.28 -5.03 -7.96
CA ASN A 62 18.09 -3.77 -7.24
C ASN A 62 16.90 -2.97 -7.77
N SER A 63 16.70 -2.90 -9.09
CA SER A 63 15.55 -2.19 -9.66
C SER A 63 14.21 -2.81 -9.22
N TRP A 64 14.16 -4.13 -9.08
CA TRP A 64 12.98 -4.82 -8.58
C TRP A 64 12.71 -4.54 -7.11
N LEU A 65 13.75 -4.49 -6.28
CA LEU A 65 13.62 -4.16 -4.86
C LEU A 65 13.18 -2.70 -4.67
N GLU A 66 13.72 -1.78 -5.46
CA GLU A 66 13.35 -0.36 -5.40
C GLU A 66 11.87 -0.13 -5.74
N ILE A 67 11.36 -0.79 -6.79
CA ILE A 67 9.92 -0.75 -7.14
C ILE A 67 9.06 -1.31 -6.00
N GLN A 68 9.51 -2.39 -5.36
CA GLN A 68 8.78 -3.00 -4.25
C GLN A 68 8.69 -2.06 -3.04
N ASP A 69 9.78 -1.37 -2.71
CA ASP A 69 9.81 -0.39 -1.61
C ASP A 69 8.92 0.83 -1.92
N GLN A 70 8.99 1.37 -3.15
CA GLN A 70 8.11 2.46 -3.59
C GLN A 70 6.63 2.08 -3.49
N THR A 71 6.27 0.90 -4.00
CA THR A 71 4.90 0.38 -3.93
C THR A 71 4.43 0.22 -2.48
N LYS A 72 5.30 -0.26 -1.59
CA LYS A 72 4.99 -0.40 -0.17
C LYS A 72 4.71 0.97 0.47
N THR A 73 5.56 1.97 0.20
CA THR A 73 5.36 3.34 0.71
C THR A 73 4.05 3.94 0.21
N GLU A 74 3.71 3.77 -1.07
CA GLU A 74 2.43 4.24 -1.61
C GLU A 74 1.23 3.59 -0.91
N VAL A 75 1.31 2.28 -0.66
CA VAL A 75 0.26 1.55 0.08
C VAL A 75 0.12 2.07 1.52
N GLU A 76 1.24 2.32 2.21
CA GLU A 76 1.23 2.87 3.57
C GLU A 76 0.58 4.26 3.61
N VAL A 77 0.92 5.15 2.67
CA VAL A 77 0.30 6.48 2.53
C VAL A 77 -1.21 6.36 2.26
N LEU A 78 -1.62 5.44 1.39
CA LEU A 78 -3.04 5.22 1.11
C LEU A 78 -3.80 4.71 2.35
N ILE A 79 -3.20 3.82 3.14
CA ILE A 79 -3.78 3.34 4.39
C ILE A 79 -3.94 4.49 5.39
N GLU A 80 -2.93 5.34 5.54
CA GLU A 80 -2.98 6.51 6.41
C GLU A 80 -4.11 7.47 6.00
N ASN A 81 -4.18 7.82 4.71
CA ASN A 81 -5.24 8.68 4.17
C ASN A 81 -6.65 8.12 4.41
N ILE A 82 -6.85 6.82 4.21
CA ILE A 82 -8.14 6.15 4.46
C ILE A 82 -8.52 6.23 5.95
N ASN A 83 -7.55 6.06 6.85
CA ASN A 83 -7.80 6.15 8.28
C ASN A 83 -8.19 7.57 8.69
N SER A 84 -7.49 8.60 8.19
CA SER A 84 -7.85 9.99 8.43
C SER A 84 -9.26 10.32 7.93
N LEU A 85 -9.61 9.89 6.71
CA LEU A 85 -10.95 10.09 6.15
C LEU A 85 -12.04 9.42 7.01
N LYS A 86 -11.77 8.21 7.49
CA LYS A 86 -12.68 7.48 8.37
C LYS A 86 -12.92 8.24 9.68
N GLU A 87 -11.88 8.82 10.27
CA GLU A 87 -11.98 9.66 11.47
C GLU A 87 -12.80 10.92 11.20
N GLU A 88 -12.54 11.62 10.10
CA GLU A 88 -13.30 12.80 9.69
C GLU A 88 -14.79 12.48 9.51
N ILE A 89 -15.13 11.38 8.82
CA ILE A 89 -16.52 10.93 8.65
C ILE A 89 -17.16 10.63 10.01
N CYS A 90 -16.43 10.01 10.93
CA CYS A 90 -16.94 9.71 12.27
C CYS A 90 -17.27 11.01 13.04
N ILE A 91 -16.36 11.99 12.99
CA ILE A 91 -16.56 13.31 13.61
C ILE A 91 -17.77 14.01 12.97
N MET A 92 -17.86 14.03 11.64
CA MET A 92 -18.99 14.62 10.91
C MET A 92 -20.32 13.98 11.31
N TYR A 93 -20.34 12.65 11.43
CA TYR A 93 -21.52 11.91 11.85
C TYR A 93 -21.93 12.26 13.28
N GLN A 94 -20.99 12.26 14.22
CA GLN A 94 -21.24 12.63 15.62
C GLN A 94 -21.78 14.05 15.75
N ASN A 95 -21.17 15.00 15.05
CA ASN A 95 -21.62 16.39 15.02
C ASN A 95 -23.04 16.50 14.47
N SER A 96 -23.35 15.79 13.38
CA SER A 96 -24.69 15.77 12.78
C SER A 96 -25.74 15.23 13.75
N CYS A 97 -25.44 14.13 14.46
CA CYS A 97 -26.32 13.59 15.49
C CYS A 97 -26.56 14.58 16.63
N LYS A 98 -25.51 15.28 17.08
CA LYS A 98 -25.62 16.29 18.13
C LYS A 98 -26.53 17.45 17.70
N THR A 99 -26.32 18.01 16.51
CA THR A 99 -27.16 19.09 15.97
C THR A 99 -28.62 18.65 15.81
N MET A 100 -28.86 17.43 15.31
CA MET A 100 -30.24 16.89 15.21
C MET A 100 -30.92 16.79 16.58
N LYS A 101 -30.18 16.38 17.61
CA LYS A 101 -30.70 16.30 18.98
C LYS A 101 -31.06 17.68 19.53
N GLU A 102 -30.18 18.66 19.35
CA GLU A 102 -30.42 20.06 19.76
C GLU A 102 -31.66 20.65 19.08
N LEU A 103 -31.80 20.46 17.75
CA LEU A 103 -32.99 20.92 17.00
C LEU A 103 -34.29 20.24 17.46
N TYR A 104 -34.23 18.97 17.85
CA TYR A 104 -35.39 18.26 18.38
C TYR A 104 -35.79 18.79 19.77
N GLU A 105 -34.81 19.01 20.65
CA GLU A 105 -35.02 19.57 21.98
C GLU A 105 -35.60 21.01 21.90
N GLU A 106 -35.08 21.86 21.01
CA GLU A 106 -35.61 23.20 20.75
C GLU A 106 -37.07 23.15 20.26
N LYS A 107 -37.40 22.29 19.29
CA LYS A 107 -38.78 22.12 18.81
C LYS A 107 -39.73 21.61 19.89
N SER A 108 -39.25 20.77 20.80
CA SER A 108 -40.06 20.24 21.91
C SER A 108 -40.33 21.25 23.03
N THR A 109 -39.48 22.28 23.15
CA THR A 109 -39.61 23.37 24.13
C THR A 109 -40.44 24.55 23.62
N ILE A 110 -40.78 24.59 22.32
CA ILE A 110 -41.81 25.49 21.80
C ILE A 110 -43.13 25.12 22.51
N PRO A 111 -43.74 26.05 23.28
CA PRO A 111 -44.99 25.77 23.95
C PRO A 111 -46.00 25.40 22.87
N LYS A 112 -46.61 24.20 22.98
CA LYS A 112 -47.77 23.86 22.17
C LYS A 112 -48.74 25.03 22.28
N VAL A 113 -48.94 25.77 21.18
CA VAL A 113 -49.95 26.82 21.12
C VAL A 113 -51.25 26.12 21.50
N ARG A 114 -51.69 26.33 22.74
CA ARG A 114 -53.00 25.92 23.17
C ARG A 114 -53.93 26.85 22.42
N PHE A 115 -54.39 26.40 21.24
CA PHE A 115 -55.55 27.01 20.62
C PHE A 115 -56.62 27.07 21.70
N SER A 116 -57.04 28.29 22.04
CA SER A 116 -58.15 28.46 22.95
C SER A 116 -59.31 27.65 22.36
N LYS A 117 -59.96 26.82 23.18
CA LYS A 117 -61.07 25.95 22.77
C LYS A 117 -62.31 26.72 22.24
N TYR A 118 -62.19 28.04 22.03
CA TYR A 118 -63.28 28.95 21.74
C TYR A 118 -63.18 29.69 20.40
N LEU A 119 -62.20 29.40 19.55
CA LEU A 119 -62.06 30.11 18.26
C LEU A 119 -62.81 29.49 17.08
N PHE A 120 -63.42 28.31 17.24
CA PHE A 120 -64.23 27.69 16.19
C PHE A 120 -65.54 27.16 16.78
N LYS A 121 -66.56 28.03 16.89
CA LYS A 121 -67.96 27.59 16.91
C LYS A 121 -68.30 27.06 15.51
N TYR A 122 -67.96 25.80 15.24
CA TYR A 122 -68.54 25.07 14.12
C TYR A 122 -69.33 23.90 14.71
N ASN A 123 -70.63 24.14 14.87
CA ASN A 123 -71.60 23.06 14.91
C ASN A 123 -71.58 22.42 13.52
N ASN A 124 -70.78 21.37 13.34
CA ASN A 124 -71.12 20.21 12.51
C ASN A 124 -70.02 19.15 12.64
N PRO A 125 -70.35 17.91 13.03
CA PRO A 125 -69.39 16.82 13.07
C PRO A 125 -69.09 16.37 11.63
N ILE A 126 -67.85 16.58 11.18
CA ILE A 126 -67.37 15.95 9.94
C ILE A 126 -66.90 14.54 10.33
N LEU A 127 -67.72 13.55 10.01
CA LEU A 127 -67.34 12.14 9.97
C LEU A 127 -66.30 11.96 8.87
N VAL A 128 -65.05 11.71 9.24
CA VAL A 128 -64.02 11.25 8.29
C VAL A 128 -63.86 9.75 8.47
N ASP A 129 -64.41 9.02 7.51
CA ASP A 129 -64.34 7.56 7.42
C ASP A 129 -62.96 7.20 6.84
N VAL A 130 -62.05 6.68 7.68
CA VAL A 130 -60.75 6.18 7.23
C VAL A 130 -60.84 4.66 7.19
N LYS A 131 -61.00 4.10 5.98
CA LYS A 131 -60.82 2.66 5.74
C LYS A 131 -59.34 2.30 5.90
N ILE A 132 -59.06 1.29 6.73
CA ILE A 132 -57.79 0.56 6.81
C ILE A 132 -57.76 -0.47 5.68
#